data_AF-A0A6D2CAX1-F1
#
_entry.id   AF-A0A6D2CAX1-F1
#
_cell.length_a   1.000
_cell.length_b   1.000
_cell.length_c   1.000
_cell.angle_alpha   90.00
_cell.angle_beta   90.00
_cell.angle_gamma   90.00
#
_symmetry.space_group_name_H-M   'P 1'
#
loop_
_entity.id
_entity.type
_entity.pdbx_description
1 polymer ?
#
loop_
_entity_poly.entity_id
_entity_poly.type
_entity_poly.pdbx_seq_one_letter_code
_entity_poly.pdbx_strand_id
1 'polypeptide(L)'
;MPTPLTKPLVCYHEKQTNTQGETMIAKERIQEVKDKDLVNVCERLGIELQKNGRNYVAICPFHIENKASFTINTQKNLWYCFGCGEGGDTIKLYMKMKNVNFVKAIDELSILA
;
A
#
# COMPACT_ATOMS: atom_id res chain seq x y z
N MET A 1 49.13 0.59 16.64
CA MET A 1 48.60 -0.73 16.28
C MET A 1 47.20 -0.55 15.71
N PRO A 2 47.03 -0.70 14.39
CA PRO A 2 45.73 -1.01 13.81
C PRO A 2 45.83 -2.30 12.96
N THR A 3 45.03 -3.30 13.27
CA THR A 3 44.80 -4.42 12.35
C THR A 3 43.68 -4.06 11.37
N PRO A 4 43.90 -4.22 10.06
CA PRO A 4 42.85 -4.05 9.07
C PRO A 4 41.97 -5.29 9.07
N LEU A 5 40.71 -5.15 9.48
CA LEU A 5 39.70 -6.17 9.26
C LEU A 5 39.07 -5.96 7.88
N THR A 6 39.71 -6.53 6.86
CA THR A 6 39.07 -6.87 5.59
C THR A 6 38.07 -8.00 5.84
N LYS A 7 36.79 -7.74 5.57
CA LYS A 7 35.77 -8.79 5.44
C LYS A 7 35.46 -9.01 3.96
N PRO A 8 35.24 -10.27 3.55
CA PRO A 8 35.40 -10.72 2.18
C PRO A 8 34.24 -10.35 1.26
N LEU A 9 34.58 -10.31 -0.03
CA LEU A 9 33.70 -10.24 -1.19
C LEU A 9 32.63 -11.35 -1.10
N VAL A 10 31.39 -10.98 -0.82
CA VAL A 10 30.24 -11.83 -1.13
C VAL A 10 29.69 -11.42 -2.49
N CYS A 11 29.84 -12.34 -3.44
CA CYS A 11 29.33 -12.28 -4.79
C CYS A 11 27.80 -12.30 -4.76
N TYR A 12 27.16 -11.13 -4.74
CA TYR A 12 25.71 -11.02 -4.83
C TYR A 12 25.29 -11.33 -6.27
N HIS A 13 25.04 -12.61 -6.55
CA HIS A 13 24.43 -13.06 -7.79
C HIS A 13 22.95 -12.63 -7.83
N GLU A 14 22.67 -11.80 -8.83
CA GLU A 14 21.47 -11.77 -9.66
C GLU A 14 20.10 -11.73 -8.98
N LYS A 15 19.48 -10.55 -9.05
CA LYS A 15 18.11 -10.46 -9.57
C LYS A 15 18.07 -9.41 -10.66
N GLN A 16 18.14 -9.90 -11.90
CA GLN A 16 17.81 -9.14 -13.09
C GLN A 16 16.32 -8.75 -12.99
N THR A 17 16.00 -7.53 -12.56
CA THR A 17 14.67 -6.97 -12.81
C THR A 17 14.68 -6.50 -14.26
N ASN A 18 14.20 -7.37 -15.15
CA ASN A 18 13.91 -7.07 -16.53
C ASN A 18 12.91 -5.90 -16.61
N THR A 19 13.39 -4.70 -16.88
CA THR A 19 12.62 -3.44 -16.97
C THR A 19 11.94 -3.24 -18.34
N GLN A 20 11.60 -4.31 -19.06
CA GLN A 20 11.00 -4.21 -20.41
C GLN A 20 9.61 -4.86 -20.56
N GLY A 21 8.81 -4.81 -19.49
CA GLY A 21 7.36 -5.11 -19.54
C GLY A 21 6.48 -4.19 -18.69
N GLU A 22 7.06 -3.18 -18.01
CA GLU A 22 6.42 -2.52 -16.86
C GLU A 22 5.47 -1.34 -17.16
N THR A 23 5.28 -0.92 -18.42
CA THR A 23 4.59 0.35 -18.70
C THR A 23 3.50 0.28 -19.77
N MET A 24 2.72 -0.79 -19.81
CA MET A 24 1.43 -0.80 -20.53
C MET A 24 0.37 -1.51 -19.71
N ILE A 25 0.07 -0.98 -18.51
CA ILE A 25 -1.16 -1.38 -17.82
C ILE A 25 -2.31 -0.64 -18.49
N ALA A 26 -3.27 -1.39 -19.03
CA ALA A 26 -4.47 -0.83 -19.62
C ALA A 26 -5.14 0.14 -18.62
N LYS A 27 -5.49 1.34 -19.08
CA LYS A 27 -6.14 2.36 -18.25
C LYS A 27 -7.40 1.83 -17.56
N GLU A 28 -8.11 0.92 -18.24
CA GLU A 28 -9.28 0.22 -17.73
C GLU A 28 -8.96 -0.62 -16.47
N ARG A 29 -7.86 -1.38 -16.47
CA ARG A 29 -7.42 -2.16 -15.29
C ARG A 29 -7.09 -1.25 -14.10
N ILE A 30 -6.45 -0.12 -14.37
CA ILE A 30 -6.15 0.87 -13.32
C ILE A 30 -7.45 1.42 -12.74
N GLN A 31 -8.42 1.74 -13.60
CA GLN A 31 -9.70 2.30 -13.19
C GLN A 31 -10.52 1.28 -12.38
N GLU A 32 -10.60 0.04 -12.85
CA GLU A 32 -11.27 -1.07 -12.14
C GLU A 32 -10.75 -1.23 -10.71
N VAL A 33 -9.42 -1.24 -10.53
CA VAL A 33 -8.82 -1.37 -9.20
C VAL A 33 -9.05 -0.13 -8.33
N LYS A 34 -9.08 1.07 -8.93
CA LYS A 34 -9.40 2.31 -8.21
C LYS A 34 -10.86 2.38 -7.75
N ASP A 35 -11.77 1.74 -8.46
CA ASP A 35 -13.19 1.72 -8.15
C ASP A 35 -13.58 0.65 -7.11
N LYS A 36 -12.65 -0.23 -6.73
CA LYS A 36 -12.87 -1.18 -5.63
C LYS A 36 -13.15 -0.45 -4.32
N ASP A 37 -14.14 -0.95 -3.58
CA ASP A 37 -14.52 -0.40 -2.28
C ASP A 37 -13.35 -0.45 -1.29
N LEU A 38 -12.85 0.73 -0.94
CA LEU A 38 -11.73 0.90 -0.05
C LEU A 38 -12.01 0.36 1.36
N VAL A 39 -13.27 0.36 1.81
CA VAL A 39 -13.67 -0.19 3.11
C VAL A 39 -13.43 -1.70 3.13
N ASN A 40 -13.96 -2.42 2.14
CA ASN A 40 -13.76 -3.87 1.98
C ASN A 40 -12.27 -4.22 1.83
N VAL A 41 -11.52 -3.45 1.05
CA VAL A 41 -10.06 -3.66 0.92
C VAL A 41 -9.35 -3.48 2.27
N CYS A 42 -9.71 -2.46 3.05
CA CYS A 42 -9.14 -2.26 4.38
C CYS A 42 -9.46 -3.42 5.35
N GLU A 43 -10.72 -3.89 5.37
CA GLU A 43 -11.13 -5.03 6.20
C GLU A 43 -10.36 -6.30 5.84
N ARG A 44 -10.16 -6.57 4.54
CA ARG A 44 -9.35 -7.70 4.07
C ARG A 44 -7.86 -7.58 4.39
N LEU A 45 -7.37 -6.36 4.53
CA LEU A 45 -6.01 -6.08 4.99
C LEU A 45 -5.89 -6.17 6.53
N GLY A 46 -6.98 -6.44 7.24
CA GLY A 46 -7.01 -6.59 8.69
C GLY A 46 -7.07 -5.26 9.45
N ILE A 47 -7.49 -4.18 8.79
CA ILE A 47 -7.67 -2.88 9.44
C ILE A 47 -9.04 -2.87 10.11
N GLU A 48 -9.05 -2.72 11.44
CA GLU A 48 -10.27 -2.63 12.22
C GLU A 48 -10.94 -1.26 12.03
N LEU A 49 -11.99 -1.23 11.21
CA LEU A 49 -12.74 -0.01 10.90
C LEU A 49 -13.88 0.22 11.87
N GLN A 50 -14.08 1.48 12.25
CA GLN A 50 -15.22 1.96 13.01
C GLN A 50 -15.99 2.98 12.19
N LYS A 51 -17.32 2.86 12.15
CA LYS A 51 -18.15 3.79 11.40
C LYS A 51 -18.24 5.14 12.11
N ASN A 52 -18.00 6.23 11.39
CA ASN A 52 -18.11 7.60 11.88
C ASN A 52 -18.90 8.47 10.89
N GLY A 53 -20.22 8.54 11.10
CA GLY A 53 -21.14 9.20 10.17
C GLY A 53 -21.16 8.52 8.80
N ARG A 54 -20.69 9.25 7.78
CA ARG A 54 -20.57 8.76 6.38
C ARG A 54 -19.20 8.14 6.07
N ASN A 55 -18.25 8.29 6.98
CA ASN A 55 -16.86 7.84 6.82
C ASN A 55 -16.59 6.64 7.73
N TYR A 56 -15.41 6.05 7.57
CA TYR A 56 -14.85 5.09 8.53
C TYR A 56 -13.57 5.65 9.13
N VAL A 57 -13.27 5.24 10.36
CA VAL A 57 -12.04 5.61 11.07
C VAL A 57 -11.36 4.38 11.65
N ALA A 58 -10.03 4.43 11.80
CA ALA A 58 -9.22 3.39 12.41
C ALA A 58 -7.93 3.96 13.01
N ILE A 59 -7.21 3.14 13.77
CA ILE A 59 -5.81 3.41 14.11
C ILE A 59 -4.99 3.28 12.84
N CYS A 60 -4.07 4.22 12.60
CA CYS A 60 -3.24 4.16 11.41
C CYS A 60 -2.29 2.95 11.44
N PRO A 61 -2.22 2.15 10.36
CA PRO A 61 -1.27 1.05 10.28
C PRO A 61 0.16 1.49 9.92
N PHE A 62 0.35 2.76 9.55
CA PHE A 62 1.62 3.28 9.01
C PHE A 62 2.46 4.05 10.02
N HIS A 63 1.92 4.38 11.19
CA HIS A 63 2.66 5.01 12.27
C HIS A 63 2.11 4.58 13.62
N ILE A 64 2.95 4.64 14.65
CA ILE A 64 2.58 4.19 15.99
C ILE A 64 1.75 5.28 16.68
N GLU A 65 0.47 5.00 16.92
CA GLU A 65 -0.42 5.87 17.67
C GLU A 65 -1.53 5.09 18.40
N ASN A 66 -2.19 5.74 19.36
CA ASN A 66 -3.33 5.18 20.10
C ASN A 66 -4.67 5.85 19.75
N LYS A 67 -4.67 6.82 18.83
CA LYS A 67 -5.87 7.56 18.42
C LYS A 67 -6.28 7.10 17.02
N ALA A 68 -7.58 7.01 16.77
CA ALA A 68 -8.07 6.71 15.43
C ALA A 68 -7.90 7.94 14.50
N SER A 69 -6.76 8.06 13.83
CA SER A 69 -6.48 9.17 12.92
C SER A 69 -6.59 8.80 11.43
N PHE A 70 -6.65 7.51 11.12
CA PHE A 70 -6.88 7.01 9.76
C PHE A 70 -8.36 7.12 9.42
N THR A 71 -8.69 7.83 8.34
CA THR A 71 -10.07 8.09 7.92
C THR A 71 -10.27 7.66 6.47
N ILE A 72 -11.37 6.95 6.20
CA ILE A 72 -11.82 6.58 4.86
C ILE A 72 -13.04 7.43 4.51
N ASN A 73 -12.95 8.16 3.41
CA ASN A 73 -14.08 8.82 2.77
C ASN A 73 -14.68 7.89 1.71
N THR A 74 -15.82 7.31 2.02
CA THR A 74 -16.53 6.35 1.14
C THR A 74 -17.01 6.98 -0.16
N GLN A 75 -17.42 8.24 -0.15
CA GLN A 75 -17.91 8.94 -1.35
C GLN A 75 -16.80 9.23 -2.35
N LYS A 76 -15.60 9.53 -1.86
CA LYS A 76 -14.44 9.81 -2.70
C LYS A 76 -13.58 8.58 -2.98
N ASN A 77 -13.82 7.47 -2.28
CA ASN A 77 -12.99 6.28 -2.25
C ASN A 77 -11.51 6.59 -1.95
N LEU A 78 -11.28 7.44 -0.95
CA LEU A 78 -9.94 7.89 -0.54
C LEU A 78 -9.74 7.69 0.96
N TRP A 79 -8.50 7.44 1.35
CA TRP A 79 -8.08 7.43 2.76
C TRP A 79 -7.10 8.57 3.04
N TYR A 80 -7.11 9.03 4.29
CA TYR A 80 -6.14 9.98 4.81
C TYR A 80 -5.93 9.74 6.30
N CYS A 81 -4.69 9.78 6.73
CA CYS A 81 -4.29 9.73 8.12
C CYS A 81 -3.92 11.13 8.62
N PHE A 82 -4.72 11.67 9.54
CA PHE A 82 -4.47 13.00 10.11
C PHE A 82 -3.30 13.03 11.11
N GLY A 83 -2.81 11.86 11.55
CA GLY A 83 -1.66 11.75 12.45
C GLY A 83 -0.31 11.86 11.73
N CYS A 84 -0.12 11.16 10.60
CA CYS A 84 1.14 11.14 9.85
C CYS A 84 1.10 11.87 8.50
N GLY A 85 -0.07 12.31 8.03
CA GLY A 85 -0.23 13.03 6.76
C GLY A 85 -0.22 12.15 5.51
N GLU A 86 -0.20 10.83 5.68
CA GLU A 86 -0.30 9.88 4.58
C GLU A 86 -1.75 9.77 4.07
N GLY A 87 -1.91 9.59 2.77
CA GLY A 87 -3.23 9.42 2.16
C GLY A 87 -3.14 9.00 0.71
N GLY A 88 -4.24 8.51 0.16
CA GLY A 88 -4.29 8.05 -1.22
C GLY A 88 -5.55 7.29 -1.59
N ASP A 89 -5.46 6.58 -2.71
CA ASP A 89 -6.47 5.66 -3.20
C ASP A 89 -6.20 4.22 -2.72
N THR A 90 -7.04 3.29 -3.17
CA THR A 90 -6.94 1.85 -2.93
C THR A 90 -5.58 1.27 -3.31
N ILE A 91 -5.01 1.70 -4.43
CA ILE A 91 -3.72 1.21 -4.91
C ILE A 91 -2.61 1.67 -3.96
N LYS A 92 -2.58 2.96 -3.62
CA LYS A 92 -1.56 3.50 -2.71
C LYS A 92 -1.64 2.86 -1.32
N LEU A 93 -2.85 2.58 -0.81
CA LEU A 93 -3.02 1.84 0.44
C LEU A 93 -2.35 0.47 0.36
N TYR A 94 -2.70 -0.30 -0.67
CA TYR A 94 -2.24 -1.67 -0.84
C TYR A 94 -0.73 -1.74 -1.02
N MET A 95 -0.17 -0.86 -1.84
CA MET A 95 1.28 -0.73 -2.04
C MET A 95 2.01 -0.51 -0.70
N LYS A 96 1.52 0.41 0.15
CA LYS A 96 2.15 0.66 1.45
C LYS A 96 1.98 -0.52 2.42
N MET A 97 0.79 -1.12 2.48
CA MET A 97 0.49 -2.23 3.39
C MET A 97 1.26 -3.50 3.04
N LYS A 98 1.40 -3.83 1.74
CA LYS A 98 2.07 -5.05 1.27
C LYS A 98 3.52 -4.83 0.85
N ASN A 99 4.00 -3.57 0.86
CA ASN A 99 5.32 -3.18 0.38
C ASN A 99 5.60 -3.71 -1.04
N VAL A 100 4.65 -3.48 -1.95
CA VAL A 100 4.71 -3.89 -3.36
C VAL A 100 4.71 -2.68 -4.29
N ASN A 101 5.25 -2.87 -5.50
CA ASN A 101 5.22 -1.83 -6.53
C ASN A 101 3.82 -1.70 -7.16
N PHE A 102 3.64 -0.68 -7.99
CA PHE A 102 2.35 -0.35 -8.62
C PHE A 102 1.79 -1.48 -9.47
N VAL A 103 2.63 -2.10 -10.32
CA VAL A 103 2.22 -3.19 -11.21
C VAL A 103 1.68 -4.37 -10.41
N LYS A 104 2.46 -4.81 -9.41
CA LYS A 104 2.11 -5.93 -8.54
C LYS A 104 0.87 -5.63 -7.69
N ALA A 105 0.72 -4.40 -7.20
CA ALA A 105 -0.49 -3.99 -6.50
C ALA A 105 -1.74 -4.12 -7.36
N ILE A 106 -1.67 -3.73 -8.64
CA ILE A 106 -2.79 -3.87 -9.57
C ILE A 106 -3.11 -5.35 -9.81
N ASP A 107 -2.11 -6.17 -10.09
CA ASP A 107 -2.32 -7.60 -10.33
C ASP A 107 -2.96 -8.30 -9.12
N GLU A 108 -2.48 -8.02 -7.91
CA GLU A 108 -3.02 -8.61 -6.68
C GLU A 108 -4.41 -8.06 -6.35
N LEU A 109 -4.65 -6.76 -6.53
CA LEU A 109 -5.96 -6.16 -6.29
C LEU A 109 -7.00 -6.61 -7.32
N SER A 110 -6.62 -6.84 -8.59
CA SER A 110 -7.53 -7.37 -9.62
C SER A 110 -8.15 -8.70 -9.17
N ILE A 111 -7.36 -9.58 -8.54
CA ILE A 111 -7.82 -10.90 -8.07
C ILE A 111 -8.59 -10.80 -6.74
N LEU A 112 -8.36 -9.74 -5.97
CA LEU A 112 -9.00 -9.48 -4.69
C LEU A 112 -10.45 -9.02 -4.93
N ALA A 113 -11.38 -9.96 -5.09
CA ALA A 113 -12.82 -9.76 -5.20
C ALA A 113 -13.50 -9.93 -3.84
#